data_AF-A0A2N1IEE7-F1
#
_entry.id   AF-A0A2N1IEE7-F1
#
_cell.length_a   1.000
_cell.length_b   1.000
_cell.length_c   1.000
_cell.angle_alpha   90.00
_cell.angle_beta   90.00
_cell.angle_gamma   90.00
#
_symmetry.space_group_name_H-M   'P 1'
#
loop_
_entity.id
_entity.type
_entity.pdbx_description
1 polymer ?
#
loop_
_entity_poly.entity_id
_entity_poly.type
_entity_poly.pdbx_seq_one_letter_code
_entity_poly.pdbx_strand_id
1 'polypeptide(L)'
;MNKLPMLLLGATFAASPCMVLAEEIAKQQVDISDPMAVYTGGAITGGNEGLGGAFQFGMHKGDWGLLGKIEAKKNLDAFRTRLFTPNKNTGTGVFIDAGTDSSIDGITSNYATVGVLQVVPLAKNLRLYAGLTYGKSWEKNDYFQETKIAIAQTYLKYDINKDFYIMLNPQYTYGFDGEETRNFFMEFNFGYHIDATQLVYLETSTENAVVLNYKFKI
;
A
#
# COMPACT_ATOMS: atom_id res chain seq x y z
N MET A 1 15.66 47.75 -28.34
CA MET A 1 14.83 47.08 -27.31
C MET A 1 14.26 45.83 -27.92
N ASN A 2 14.84 44.68 -27.57
CA ASN A 2 14.57 43.37 -28.15
C ASN A 2 13.25 42.81 -27.63
N LYS A 3 12.37 42.35 -28.52
CA LYS A 3 11.24 41.49 -28.17
C LYS A 3 11.47 40.12 -28.81
N LEU A 4 11.79 39.13 -27.99
CA LEU A 4 11.79 37.71 -28.34
C LEU A 4 10.37 37.27 -28.75
N PRO A 5 10.21 36.44 -29.79
CA PRO A 5 8.98 35.69 -29.98
C PRO A 5 8.99 34.43 -29.11
N MET A 6 7.92 34.25 -28.34
CA MET A 6 7.65 33.10 -27.49
C MET A 6 7.20 31.93 -28.40
N LEU A 7 8.13 31.00 -28.67
CA LEU A 7 7.85 29.74 -29.35
C LEU A 7 7.13 28.81 -28.36
N LEU A 8 5.84 28.61 -28.60
CA LEU A 8 5.00 27.64 -27.90
C LEU A 8 5.42 26.23 -28.36
N LEU A 9 6.14 25.50 -27.50
CA LEU A 9 6.53 24.12 -27.74
C LEU A 9 5.31 23.21 -27.50
N GLY A 10 4.58 22.91 -28.57
CA GLY A 10 3.51 21.91 -28.55
C GLY A 10 4.10 20.50 -28.46
N ALA A 11 3.97 19.85 -27.31
CA ALA A 11 4.28 18.44 -27.17
C ALA A 11 3.15 17.59 -27.79
N THR A 12 3.32 17.21 -29.05
CA THR A 12 2.49 16.18 -29.69
C THR A 12 2.84 14.81 -29.11
N PHE A 13 1.95 14.25 -28.29
CA PHE A 13 1.95 12.83 -27.95
C PHE A 13 1.62 12.04 -29.21
N ALA A 14 2.63 11.42 -29.82
CA ALA A 14 2.44 10.44 -30.87
C ALA A 14 1.90 9.16 -30.24
N ALA A 15 0.58 8.94 -30.36
CA ALA A 15 -0.05 7.66 -30.07
C ALA A 15 0.29 6.68 -31.20
N SER A 16 1.24 5.78 -30.96
CA SER A 16 1.42 4.59 -31.79
C SER A 16 0.32 3.56 -31.46
N PRO A 17 -0.46 3.08 -32.43
CA PRO A 17 -1.43 2.02 -32.20
C PRO A 17 -0.71 0.67 -32.32
N CYS A 18 -0.30 0.08 -31.21
CA CYS A 18 0.03 -1.34 -31.18
C CYS A 18 -1.25 -2.11 -30.78
N MET A 19 -2.12 -2.34 -31.77
CA MET A 19 -3.18 -3.33 -31.68
C MET A 19 -2.60 -4.71 -32.02
N VAL A 20 -2.07 -5.44 -31.03
CA VAL A 20 -1.91 -6.91 -31.08
C VAL A 20 -1.99 -7.46 -29.65
N LEU A 21 -2.82 -8.49 -29.47
CA LEU A 21 -3.15 -9.27 -28.24
C LEU A 21 -4.33 -8.77 -27.38
N ALA A 22 -5.48 -8.62 -28.02
CA ALA A 22 -6.79 -8.74 -27.38
C ALA A 22 -7.34 -10.17 -27.56
N GLU A 23 -6.63 -11.18 -27.05
CA GLU A 23 -7.15 -12.56 -27.01
C GLU A 23 -6.42 -13.42 -25.96
N GLU A 24 -6.43 -12.98 -24.70
CA GLU A 24 -6.26 -13.89 -23.55
C GLU A 24 -6.87 -13.29 -22.27
N ILE A 25 -8.17 -13.02 -22.29
CA ILE A 25 -8.96 -12.87 -21.06
C ILE A 25 -9.31 -14.30 -20.57
N ALA A 26 -8.29 -15.12 -20.36
CA ALA A 26 -8.39 -16.21 -19.40
C ALA A 26 -8.45 -15.56 -18.03
N LYS A 27 -9.27 -16.09 -17.11
CA LYS A 27 -9.34 -15.69 -15.68
C LYS A 27 -7.93 -15.35 -15.17
N GLN A 28 -7.56 -14.06 -15.18
CA GLN A 28 -6.24 -13.67 -14.76
C GLN A 28 -6.20 -13.94 -13.25
N GLN A 29 -5.42 -14.95 -12.87
CA GLN A 29 -5.27 -15.35 -11.49
C GLN A 29 -4.70 -14.15 -10.74
N VAL A 30 -5.54 -13.48 -9.95
CA VAL A 30 -5.12 -12.34 -9.12
C VAL A 30 -4.05 -12.81 -8.16
N ASP A 31 -2.83 -12.29 -8.33
CA ASP A 31 -1.72 -12.47 -7.41
C ASP A 31 -2.00 -11.71 -6.12
N ILE A 32 -2.39 -12.44 -5.07
CA ILE A 32 -2.77 -11.84 -3.79
C ILE A 32 -1.57 -11.30 -2.99
N SER A 33 -0.32 -11.50 -3.45
CA SER A 33 0.87 -10.86 -2.89
C SER A 33 1.13 -9.46 -3.47
N ASP A 34 0.50 -9.11 -4.59
CA ASP A 34 0.64 -7.79 -5.22
C ASP A 34 -0.12 -6.71 -4.42
N PRO A 35 0.53 -5.60 -3.99
CA PRO A 35 -0.13 -4.48 -3.31
C PRO A 35 -1.28 -3.83 -4.09
N MET A 36 -1.32 -3.97 -5.42
CA MET A 36 -2.38 -3.47 -6.30
C MET A 36 -3.53 -4.45 -6.49
N ALA A 37 -3.43 -5.67 -5.97
CA ALA A 37 -4.41 -6.72 -6.19
C ALA A 37 -5.76 -6.38 -5.58
N VAL A 38 -6.80 -6.39 -6.40
CA VAL A 38 -8.18 -6.22 -5.96
C VAL A 38 -8.87 -7.57 -5.91
N TYR A 39 -9.24 -7.97 -4.71
CA TYR A 39 -9.93 -9.23 -4.43
C TYR A 39 -10.65 -9.14 -3.08
N THR A 40 -11.58 -10.07 -2.85
CA THR A 40 -12.25 -10.24 -1.56
C THR A 40 -11.58 -11.36 -0.78
N GLY A 41 -11.35 -11.17 0.51
CA GLY A 41 -10.64 -12.13 1.34
C GLY A 41 -10.24 -11.56 2.68
N GLY A 42 -9.20 -12.12 3.28
CA GLY A 42 -8.75 -11.70 4.59
C GLY A 42 -7.35 -12.16 4.94
N ALA A 43 -6.94 -11.85 6.16
CA ALA A 43 -5.70 -12.32 6.74
C ALA A 43 -5.88 -12.63 8.23
N ILE A 44 -5.10 -13.57 8.72
CA ILE A 44 -4.89 -13.84 10.14
C ILE A 44 -3.39 -13.63 10.40
N THR A 45 -3.07 -12.89 11.45
CA THR A 45 -1.69 -12.49 11.75
C THR A 45 -1.38 -12.82 13.20
N GLY A 46 -0.18 -13.32 13.47
CA GLY A 46 0.27 -13.62 14.83
C GLY A 46 1.77 -13.50 14.96
N GLY A 47 2.24 -12.89 16.04
CA GLY A 47 3.65 -12.63 16.25
C GLY A 47 3.97 -12.15 17.65
N ASN A 48 5.17 -11.58 17.82
CA ASN A 48 5.60 -11.00 19.09
C ASN A 48 4.84 -9.73 19.48
N GLU A 49 4.16 -9.09 18.54
CA GLU A 49 3.25 -7.97 18.80
C GLU A 49 1.81 -8.42 19.11
N GLY A 50 1.54 -9.73 19.16
CA GLY A 50 0.23 -10.30 19.45
C GLY A 50 -0.53 -10.78 18.22
N LEU A 51 -1.85 -10.89 18.35
CA LEU A 51 -2.74 -11.38 17.31
C LEU A 51 -3.41 -10.23 16.54
N GLY A 52 -3.80 -10.54 15.31
CA GLY A 52 -4.54 -9.62 14.46
C GLY A 52 -5.22 -10.33 13.29
N GLY A 53 -5.91 -9.53 12.50
CA GLY A 53 -6.58 -10.01 11.30
C GLY A 53 -7.04 -8.88 10.41
N ALA A 54 -7.34 -9.23 9.18
CA ALA A 54 -7.83 -8.30 8.17
C ALA A 54 -9.01 -8.90 7.43
N PHE A 55 -9.95 -8.04 7.05
CA PHE A 55 -10.92 -8.32 6.01
C PHE A 55 -10.76 -7.32 4.88
N GLN A 56 -10.84 -7.79 3.65
CA GLN A 56 -10.77 -6.97 2.45
C GLN A 56 -11.91 -7.35 1.50
N PHE A 57 -12.59 -6.35 0.94
CA PHE A 57 -13.51 -6.54 -0.18
C PHE A 57 -12.95 -5.88 -1.43
N GLY A 58 -13.18 -6.49 -2.58
CA GLY A 58 -12.67 -6.01 -3.88
C GLY A 58 -13.72 -6.11 -4.98
N MET A 59 -13.85 -5.05 -5.78
CA MET A 59 -14.74 -4.99 -6.94
C MET A 59 -14.02 -4.36 -8.13
N HIS A 60 -14.38 -4.76 -9.35
CA HIS A 60 -13.81 -4.20 -10.58
C HIS A 60 -14.88 -3.57 -11.45
N LYS A 61 -14.53 -2.45 -12.10
CA LYS A 61 -15.30 -1.84 -13.18
C LYS A 61 -14.35 -1.29 -14.25
N GLY A 62 -14.20 -2.04 -15.35
CA GLY A 62 -13.26 -1.71 -16.42
C GLY A 62 -11.81 -1.81 -15.94
N ASP A 63 -11.04 -0.73 -16.15
CA ASP A 63 -9.64 -0.64 -15.70
C ASP A 63 -9.49 -0.29 -14.23
N TRP A 64 -10.56 0.19 -13.59
CA TRP A 64 -10.56 0.58 -12.19
C TRP A 64 -11.03 -0.55 -11.29
N GLY A 65 -10.34 -0.73 -10.18
CA GLY A 65 -10.78 -1.53 -9.04
C GLY A 65 -11.18 -0.64 -7.87
N LEU A 66 -12.01 -1.16 -6.98
CA LEU A 66 -12.30 -0.60 -5.66
C LEU A 66 -11.97 -1.67 -4.63
N LEU A 67 -11.15 -1.31 -3.66
CA LEU A 67 -10.72 -2.15 -2.56
C LEU A 67 -11.02 -1.43 -1.26
N GLY A 68 -11.69 -2.09 -0.33
CA GLY A 68 -11.78 -1.64 1.05
C GLY A 68 -11.21 -2.69 1.97
N LYS A 69 -10.37 -2.28 2.91
CA LYS A 69 -9.70 -3.15 3.89
C LYS A 69 -9.91 -2.60 5.29
N ILE A 70 -10.27 -3.48 6.22
CA ILE A 70 -10.30 -3.22 7.66
C ILE A 70 -9.33 -4.20 8.30
N GLU A 71 -8.50 -3.71 9.20
CA GLU A 71 -7.42 -4.47 9.82
C GLU A 71 -7.38 -4.17 11.32
N ALA A 72 -7.20 -5.21 12.13
CA ALA A 72 -6.96 -5.12 13.56
C ALA A 72 -5.62 -5.79 13.87
N LYS A 73 -4.77 -5.13 14.66
CA LYS A 73 -3.44 -5.60 15.05
C LYS A 73 -3.27 -5.43 16.56
N LYS A 74 -2.15 -5.93 17.09
CA LYS A 74 -1.74 -5.74 18.50
C LYS A 74 -2.85 -6.15 19.49
N ASN A 75 -3.36 -7.37 19.37
CA ASN A 75 -4.46 -7.88 20.21
C ASN A 75 -5.75 -7.04 20.14
N LEU A 76 -6.02 -6.43 18.98
CA LEU A 76 -7.16 -5.55 18.72
C LEU A 76 -7.03 -4.13 19.33
N ASP A 77 -5.84 -3.72 19.76
CA ASP A 77 -5.60 -2.36 20.24
C ASP A 77 -5.26 -1.37 19.11
N ALA A 78 -4.98 -1.88 17.91
CA ALA A 78 -4.73 -1.05 16.73
C ALA A 78 -5.68 -1.41 15.60
N PHE A 79 -6.37 -0.42 15.04
CA PHE A 79 -7.27 -0.58 13.90
C PHE A 79 -6.84 0.30 12.74
N ARG A 80 -6.98 -0.22 11.52
CA ARG A 80 -6.75 0.51 10.28
C ARG A 80 -7.86 0.24 9.29
N THR A 81 -8.29 1.28 8.60
CA THR A 81 -9.21 1.20 7.48
C THR A 81 -8.57 1.87 6.27
N ARG A 82 -8.67 1.21 5.11
CA ARG A 82 -8.15 1.72 3.85
C ARG A 82 -9.18 1.53 2.75
N LEU A 83 -9.43 2.60 2.00
CA LEU A 83 -10.12 2.54 0.71
C LEU A 83 -9.09 2.82 -0.37
N PHE A 84 -9.00 1.96 -1.39
CA PHE A 84 -8.04 2.06 -2.47
C PHE A 84 -8.71 1.85 -3.82
N THR A 85 -8.36 2.67 -4.79
CA THR A 85 -8.93 2.65 -6.14
C THR A 85 -7.79 2.55 -7.15
N PRO A 86 -7.30 1.34 -7.46
CA PRO A 86 -6.24 1.13 -8.44
C PRO A 86 -6.78 1.13 -9.87
N ASN A 87 -5.95 1.58 -10.81
CA ASN A 87 -6.12 1.44 -12.23
C ASN A 87 -5.07 0.46 -12.77
N LYS A 88 -5.52 -0.70 -13.26
CA LYS A 88 -4.61 -1.76 -13.74
C LYS A 88 -3.87 -1.41 -15.03
N ASN A 89 -4.42 -0.50 -15.83
CA ASN A 89 -3.86 -0.12 -17.13
C ASN A 89 -2.71 0.89 -16.97
N THR A 90 -2.90 1.90 -16.12
CA THR A 90 -1.88 2.93 -15.86
C THR A 90 -0.92 2.58 -14.72
N GLY A 91 -1.27 1.58 -13.89
CA GLY A 91 -0.53 1.27 -12.67
C GLY A 91 -0.66 2.35 -11.59
N THR A 92 -1.62 3.25 -11.70
CA THR A 92 -1.87 4.31 -10.70
C THR A 92 -2.94 3.86 -9.72
N GLY A 93 -2.95 4.38 -8.50
CA GLY A 93 -4.09 4.25 -7.60
C GLY A 93 -4.21 5.43 -6.66
N VAL A 94 -5.41 5.62 -6.12
CA VAL A 94 -5.71 6.63 -5.10
C VAL A 94 -6.23 5.93 -3.87
N PHE A 95 -5.74 6.29 -2.68
CA PHE A 95 -6.22 5.71 -1.43
C PHE A 95 -6.51 6.75 -0.36
N ILE A 96 -7.44 6.39 0.51
CA ILE A 96 -7.69 7.00 1.80
C ILE A 96 -7.30 5.96 2.84
N ASP A 97 -6.53 6.37 3.84
CA ASP A 97 -6.00 5.50 4.89
C ASP A 97 -6.18 6.18 6.24
N ALA A 98 -6.82 5.49 7.18
CA ALA A 98 -7.01 5.99 8.52
C ALA A 98 -6.76 4.87 9.53
N GLY A 99 -6.26 5.24 10.70
CA GLY A 99 -6.02 4.28 11.76
C GLY A 99 -6.03 4.91 13.14
N THR A 100 -6.20 4.04 14.13
CA THR A 100 -6.09 4.34 15.55
C THR A 100 -5.21 3.28 16.18
N ASP A 101 -4.34 3.67 17.10
CA ASP A 101 -3.50 2.78 17.89
C ASP A 101 -3.57 3.20 19.36
N SER A 102 -4.08 2.31 20.20
CA SER A 102 -4.15 2.46 21.65
C SER A 102 -3.32 1.39 22.38
N SER A 103 -2.30 0.82 21.73
CA SER A 103 -1.46 -0.23 22.31
C SER A 103 -0.52 0.27 23.41
N ILE A 104 -0.43 1.59 23.62
CA ILE A 104 0.36 2.21 24.67
C ILE A 104 -0.62 2.75 25.72
N ASP A 105 -0.48 2.30 26.97
CA ASP A 105 -1.35 2.70 28.06
C ASP A 105 -1.46 4.23 28.17
N GLY A 106 -2.70 4.73 28.12
CA GLY A 106 -3.01 6.15 28.25
C GLY A 106 -2.80 7.00 26.99
N ILE A 107 -2.26 6.44 25.90
CA ILE A 107 -2.04 7.14 24.63
C ILE A 107 -2.92 6.51 23.55
N THR A 108 -3.69 7.33 22.83
CA THR A 108 -4.43 6.87 21.65
C THR A 108 -4.07 7.75 20.45
N SER A 109 -3.22 7.22 19.59
CA SER A 109 -2.73 7.90 18.39
C SER A 109 -3.64 7.59 17.21
N ASN A 110 -4.05 8.63 16.48
CA ASN A 110 -4.92 8.52 15.31
C ASN A 110 -4.25 9.15 14.11
N TYR A 111 -4.61 8.69 12.91
CA TYR A 111 -4.27 9.37 11.68
C TYR A 111 -5.34 9.18 10.61
N ALA A 112 -5.38 10.13 9.67
CA ALA A 112 -6.14 10.02 8.44
C ALA A 112 -5.37 10.72 7.32
N THR A 113 -5.18 10.02 6.20
CA THR A 113 -4.45 10.52 5.03
C THR A 113 -5.16 10.15 3.74
N VAL A 114 -4.90 10.94 2.69
CA VAL A 114 -5.26 10.63 1.31
C VAL A 114 -3.99 10.66 0.48
N GLY A 115 -3.90 9.80 -0.52
CA GLY A 115 -2.69 9.71 -1.31
C GLY A 115 -2.86 9.01 -2.63
N VAL A 116 -1.73 8.94 -3.33
CA VAL A 116 -1.59 8.31 -4.63
C VAL A 116 -0.52 7.24 -4.57
N LEU A 117 -0.63 6.25 -5.45
CA LEU A 117 0.35 5.19 -5.63
C LEU A 117 0.61 4.99 -7.13
N GLN A 118 1.86 4.73 -7.51
CA GLN A 118 2.29 4.41 -8.86
C GLN A 118 3.12 3.14 -8.86
N VAL A 119 2.79 2.19 -9.74
CA VAL A 119 3.63 1.04 -10.04
C VAL A 119 4.65 1.40 -11.10
N VAL A 120 5.91 1.10 -10.84
CA VAL A 120 7.03 1.22 -11.77
C VAL A 120 7.63 -0.17 -11.95
N PRO A 121 7.39 -0.86 -13.09
CA PRO A 121 8.06 -2.11 -13.39
C PRO A 121 9.55 -1.83 -13.65
N LEU A 122 10.42 -2.41 -12.83
CA LEU A 122 11.88 -2.22 -12.94
C LEU A 122 12.53 -3.35 -13.73
N ALA A 123 12.00 -4.57 -13.59
CA ALA A 123 12.40 -5.75 -14.36
C ALA A 123 11.22 -6.74 -14.44
N LYS A 124 11.39 -7.85 -15.16
CA LYS A 124 10.37 -8.90 -15.32
C LYS A 124 9.76 -9.36 -13.98
N ASN A 125 10.61 -9.50 -12.96
CA ASN A 125 10.25 -10.02 -11.64
C ASN A 125 10.42 -8.96 -10.53
N LEU A 126 10.65 -7.70 -10.87
CA LEU A 126 10.92 -6.63 -9.89
C LEU A 126 10.01 -5.44 -10.15
N ARG A 127 9.22 -5.07 -9.14
CA ARG A 127 8.30 -3.93 -9.20
C ARG A 127 8.50 -3.02 -8.01
N LEU A 128 8.51 -1.72 -8.28
CA LEU A 128 8.44 -0.67 -7.27
C LEU A 128 7.02 -0.11 -7.25
N TYR A 129 6.44 0.02 -6.07
CA TYR A 129 5.17 0.70 -5.84
C TYR A 129 5.51 1.93 -5.03
N ALA A 130 5.40 3.12 -5.62
CA ALA A 130 5.74 4.38 -4.97
C ALA A 130 4.46 5.11 -4.58
N GLY A 131 4.26 5.30 -3.28
CA GLY A 131 3.10 5.96 -2.70
C GLY A 131 3.48 7.23 -1.94
N LEU A 132 2.62 8.23 -2.02
CA LEU A 132 2.71 9.44 -1.22
C LEU A 132 1.32 9.77 -0.68
N THR A 133 1.21 9.95 0.63
CA THR A 133 -0.01 10.43 1.27
C THR A 133 0.23 11.75 1.99
N TYR A 134 -0.86 12.47 2.20
CA TYR A 134 -0.91 13.67 3.00
C TYR A 134 -2.17 13.67 3.85
N GLY A 135 -2.07 14.16 5.08
CA GLY A 135 -3.20 14.26 5.99
C GLY A 135 -2.78 14.74 7.36
N LYS A 136 -3.36 14.14 8.40
CA LYS A 136 -3.15 14.56 9.78
C LYS A 136 -3.03 13.37 10.72
N SER A 137 -2.28 13.57 11.80
CA SER A 137 -2.28 12.73 12.99
C SER A 137 -2.64 13.55 14.22
N TRP A 138 -3.31 12.91 15.18
CA TRP A 138 -3.69 13.54 16.46
C TRP A 138 -3.76 12.48 17.56
N GLU A 139 -3.57 12.90 18.81
CA GLU A 139 -3.76 12.06 19.98
C GLU A 139 -5.11 12.39 20.63
N LYS A 140 -5.83 11.38 21.13
CA LYS A 140 -7.21 11.52 21.61
C LYS A 140 -7.37 12.49 22.80
N ASN A 141 -6.38 12.55 23.68
CA ASN A 141 -6.39 13.34 24.91
C ASN A 141 -5.47 14.57 24.82
N ASP A 142 -5.07 14.96 23.60
CA ASP A 142 -4.20 16.11 23.32
C ASP A 142 -2.85 16.08 24.07
N TYR A 143 -2.30 14.88 24.37
CA TYR A 143 -0.93 14.76 24.90
C TYR A 143 0.12 15.23 23.88
N PHE A 144 -0.23 15.22 22.60
CA PHE A 144 0.59 15.66 21.48
C PHE A 144 -0.22 16.56 20.56
N GLN A 145 0.42 17.56 19.96
CA GLN A 145 -0.23 18.47 19.03
C GLN A 145 -0.73 17.74 17.77
N GLU A 146 -1.91 18.13 17.29
CA GLU A 146 -2.35 17.77 15.94
C GLU A 146 -1.27 18.18 14.94
N THR A 147 -0.90 17.24 14.09
CA THR A 147 0.23 17.40 13.18
C THR A 147 -0.21 17.05 11.77
N LYS A 148 0.08 17.92 10.80
CA LYS A 148 -0.08 17.54 9.40
C LYS A 148 1.04 16.58 9.04
N ILE A 149 0.74 15.51 8.35
CA ILE A 149 1.74 14.50 8.00
C ILE A 149 1.78 14.26 6.51
N ALA A 150 2.98 14.03 5.97
CA ALA A 150 3.17 13.37 4.68
C ALA A 150 3.86 12.03 4.90
N ILE A 151 3.37 11.00 4.23
CA ILE A 151 3.93 9.65 4.31
C ILE A 151 4.39 9.24 2.92
N ALA A 152 5.69 9.10 2.74
CA ALA A 152 6.25 8.42 1.58
C ALA A 152 6.33 6.93 1.90
N GLN A 153 5.54 6.12 1.20
CA GLN A 153 5.51 4.67 1.37
C GLN A 153 5.92 4.02 0.07
N THR A 154 6.85 3.07 0.12
CA THR A 154 7.20 2.29 -1.07
C THR A 154 7.10 0.80 -0.78
N TYR A 155 6.79 0.02 -1.81
CA TYR A 155 6.92 -1.43 -1.79
C TYR A 155 7.88 -1.82 -2.90
N LEU A 156 8.92 -2.60 -2.60
CA LEU A 156 9.80 -3.20 -3.60
C LEU A 156 9.57 -4.70 -3.58
N LYS A 157 8.85 -5.22 -4.56
CA LYS A 157 8.49 -6.64 -4.65
C LYS A 157 9.37 -7.34 -5.67
N TYR A 158 10.02 -8.43 -5.26
CA TYR A 158 10.75 -9.33 -6.13
C TYR A 158 10.16 -10.75 -6.10
N ASP A 159 9.66 -11.18 -7.26
CA ASP A 159 9.12 -12.53 -7.45
C ASP A 159 10.28 -13.49 -7.77
N ILE A 160 10.70 -14.28 -6.79
CA ILE A 160 11.79 -15.26 -6.95
C ILE A 160 11.36 -16.31 -7.99
N ASN A 161 10.13 -16.79 -7.85
CA ASN A 161 9.45 -17.67 -8.79
C ASN A 161 7.93 -17.55 -8.58
N LYS A 162 7.14 -18.46 -9.15
CA LYS A 162 5.68 -18.45 -9.04
C LYS A 162 5.15 -18.68 -7.62
N ASP A 163 5.96 -19.26 -6.74
CA ASP A 163 5.55 -19.63 -5.39
C ASP A 163 6.16 -18.68 -4.34
N PHE A 164 7.40 -18.24 -4.51
CA PHE A 164 8.12 -17.43 -3.53
C PHE A 164 8.31 -15.97 -3.96
N TYR A 165 8.14 -15.05 -3.00
CA TYR A 165 8.44 -13.63 -3.17
C TYR A 165 9.17 -13.05 -1.95
N ILE A 166 9.91 -11.97 -2.19
CA ILE A 166 10.38 -11.05 -1.15
C ILE A 166 9.82 -9.66 -1.39
N MET A 167 9.58 -8.92 -0.32
CA MET A 167 9.09 -7.55 -0.40
C MET A 167 9.73 -6.69 0.68
N LEU A 168 10.19 -5.49 0.30
CA LEU A 168 10.64 -4.46 1.22
C LEU A 168 9.63 -3.32 1.23
N ASN A 169 9.20 -2.88 2.41
CA ASN A 169 8.20 -1.82 2.56
C ASN A 169 8.77 -0.64 3.37
N PRO A 170 9.75 0.12 2.85
CA PRO A 170 10.21 1.30 3.57
C PRO A 170 9.17 2.42 3.50
N GLN A 171 8.98 3.06 4.64
CA GLN A 171 8.06 4.15 4.88
C GLN A 171 8.77 5.27 5.64
N TYR A 172 8.51 6.51 5.23
CA TYR A 172 8.98 7.70 5.94
C TYR A 172 7.81 8.65 6.18
N THR A 173 7.59 8.98 7.45
CA THR A 173 6.57 9.94 7.88
C THR A 173 7.26 11.24 8.30
N TYR A 174 6.81 12.35 7.71
CA TYR A 174 7.26 13.70 8.02
C TYR A 174 6.10 14.56 8.53
N GLY A 175 6.30 15.24 9.66
CA GLY A 175 5.34 16.14 10.27
C GLY A 175 5.56 17.61 9.89
N PHE A 176 4.46 18.34 9.70
CA PHE A 176 4.38 19.77 9.44
C PHE A 176 3.39 20.41 10.43
N ASP A 177 3.62 21.68 10.79
CA ASP A 177 2.70 22.50 11.58
C ASP A 177 2.13 21.78 12.83
N GLY A 178 3.00 21.19 13.65
CA GLY A 178 2.64 20.42 14.84
C GLY A 178 3.87 19.82 15.51
N GLU A 179 3.77 18.59 15.99
CA GLU A 179 4.88 17.84 16.58
C GLU A 179 6.00 17.59 15.57
N GLU A 180 7.25 17.60 16.05
CA GLU A 180 8.38 17.18 15.25
C GLU A 180 8.31 15.66 15.02
N THR A 181 7.75 15.27 13.87
CA THR A 181 7.63 13.87 13.46
C THR A 181 8.58 13.59 12.30
N ARG A 182 9.56 12.72 12.54
CA ARG A 182 10.46 12.18 11.52
C ARG A 182 10.69 10.70 11.78
N ASN A 183 9.78 9.86 11.28
CA ASN A 183 9.83 8.43 11.54
C ASN A 183 10.18 7.65 10.27
N PHE A 184 11.23 6.83 10.34
CA PHE A 184 11.53 5.83 9.31
C PHE A 184 11.17 4.46 9.84
N PHE A 185 10.38 3.74 9.06
CA PHE A 185 9.94 2.38 9.35
C PHE A 185 10.13 1.53 8.11
N MET A 186 10.57 0.28 8.27
CA MET A 186 10.70 -0.64 7.14
C MET A 186 10.28 -2.04 7.54
N GLU A 187 9.44 -2.66 6.70
CA GLU A 187 9.07 -4.07 6.80
C GLU A 187 9.83 -4.88 5.74
N PHE A 188 10.17 -6.12 6.09
CA PHE A 188 10.70 -7.14 5.19
C PHE A 188 9.76 -8.35 5.22
N ASN A 189 9.25 -8.75 4.05
CA ASN A 189 8.33 -9.85 3.91
C ASN A 189 8.96 -10.96 3.06
N PHE A 190 9.01 -12.18 3.57
CA PHE A 190 9.31 -13.38 2.80
C PHE A 190 8.06 -14.26 2.73
N GLY A 191 7.53 -14.46 1.52
CA GLY A 191 6.25 -15.14 1.34
C GLY A 191 6.28 -16.34 0.41
N TYR A 192 5.32 -17.23 0.63
CA TYR A 192 5.09 -18.46 -0.10
C TYR A 192 3.60 -18.60 -0.45
N HIS A 193 3.30 -18.73 -1.74
CA HIS A 193 1.97 -19.07 -2.23
C HIS A 193 1.73 -20.57 -2.00
N ILE A 194 0.69 -20.87 -1.22
CA ILE A 194 0.18 -22.24 -1.08
C ILE A 194 -0.54 -22.61 -2.37
N ASP A 195 -1.37 -21.69 -2.87
CA ASP A 195 -2.07 -21.79 -4.15
C ASP A 195 -2.49 -20.40 -4.67
N ALA A 196 -3.38 -20.37 -5.66
CA ALA A 196 -3.93 -19.17 -6.29
C ALA A 196 -4.74 -18.25 -5.37
N THR A 197 -5.14 -18.75 -4.20
CA THR A 197 -6.08 -18.15 -3.26
C THR A 197 -5.48 -18.00 -1.87
N GLN A 198 -4.37 -18.67 -1.56
CA GLN A 198 -3.79 -18.70 -0.23
C GLN A 198 -2.28 -18.47 -0.27
N LEU A 199 -1.77 -17.65 0.66
CA LEU A 199 -0.34 -17.51 0.89
C LEU A 199 -0.03 -17.38 2.38
N VAL A 200 1.20 -17.67 2.73
CA VAL A 200 1.78 -17.41 4.04
C VAL A 200 3.02 -16.55 3.87
N TYR A 201 3.27 -15.61 4.79
CA TYR A 201 4.52 -14.86 4.79
C TYR A 201 4.98 -14.52 6.21
N LEU A 202 6.30 -14.50 6.36
CA LEU A 202 6.97 -13.95 7.52
C LEU A 202 7.26 -12.48 7.26
N GLU A 203 6.83 -11.62 8.18
CA GLU A 203 7.10 -10.18 8.20
C GLU A 203 8.03 -9.88 9.37
N THR A 204 9.10 -9.13 9.10
CA THR A 204 9.96 -8.54 10.12
C THR A 204 10.08 -7.04 9.92
N SER A 205 10.39 -6.28 10.97
CA SER A 205 10.51 -4.82 10.84
C SER A 205 11.70 -4.22 11.57
N THR A 206 12.01 -2.97 11.26
CA THR A 206 13.01 -2.15 12.00
C THR A 206 12.62 -1.88 13.46
N GLU A 207 11.37 -2.16 13.84
CA GLU A 207 10.88 -2.06 15.22
C GLU A 207 10.91 -3.41 15.95
N ASN A 208 11.64 -4.40 15.41
CA ASN A 208 11.77 -5.76 15.93
C ASN A 208 10.45 -6.56 15.92
N ALA A 209 9.48 -6.19 15.09
CA ALA A 209 8.31 -7.05 14.86
C ALA A 209 8.74 -8.34 14.15
N VAL A 210 8.13 -9.45 14.54
CA VAL A 210 8.22 -10.76 13.87
C VAL A 210 6.83 -11.35 13.82
N VAL A 211 6.22 -11.37 12.64
CA VAL A 211 4.81 -11.70 12.44
C VAL A 211 4.66 -12.76 11.36
N LEU A 212 3.96 -13.85 11.68
CA LEU A 212 3.48 -14.81 10.69
C LEU A 212 2.10 -14.39 10.20
N ASN A 213 1.95 -14.33 8.89
CA ASN A 213 0.72 -13.89 8.23
C ASN A 213 0.18 -15.02 7.36
N TYR A 214 -1.08 -15.38 7.53
CA TYR A 214 -1.83 -16.23 6.60
C TYR A 214 -2.87 -15.37 5.89
N LYS A 215 -2.84 -15.34 4.55
CA LYS A 215 -3.69 -14.50 3.71
C LYS A 215 -4.48 -15.37 2.74
N PHE A 216 -5.76 -15.07 2.57
CA PHE A 216 -6.65 -15.85 1.73
C PHE A 216 -7.57 -14.95 0.88
N LYS A 217 -8.02 -15.50 -0.26
CA LYS A 217 -9.00 -14.92 -1.19
C LYS A 217 -10.21 -15.85 -1.30
N ILE A 218 -11.40 -15.26 -1.35
CA ILE A 218 -12.69 -15.93 -1.51
C ILE A 218 -13.28 -15.56 -2.87
#